data_AF-A0A9P1GWM7-F1
#
_entry.id   AF-A0A9P1GWM7-F1
#
_cell.length_a   1.000
_cell.length_b   1.000
_cell.length_c   1.000
_cell.angle_alpha   90.00
_cell.angle_beta   90.00
_cell.angle_gamma   90.00
#
_symmetry.space_group_name_H-M   'P 1'
#
loop_
_entity.id
_entity.type
_entity.pdbx_description
1 polymer ?
#
loop_
_entity_poly.entity_id
_entity_poly.type
_entity_poly.pdbx_seq_one_letter_code
_entity_poly.pdbx_strand_id
1 'polypeptide(L)'
;MASSLPQKRVLADTTNSKQNIPSTPTSAKKRRVEPPSSSQLRPPGSQGDPRSKLSSSQVKSVFESDVLEKLSQDVSELKSHNAEKDQVWERPPLDGFVPSRDSLCFQSIDAEEGYLSGGRPTVKLFGVTEKGNSVMLHVTDFKHYLFVAAPVSFQPSDCDAYMAFLDSVVECDEPCIHSVNLVMRIDIYEYRGNIESPYIKITLKDPRLAAKVRSAIESGEANWKDMFP
;
A
#
# COMPACT_ATOMS: atom_id res chain seq x y z
N MET A 1 -40.01 18.09 27.13
CA MET A 1 -38.82 17.40 27.64
C MET A 1 -37.60 18.10 27.04
N ALA A 2 -36.69 18.63 27.85
CA ALA A 2 -35.55 19.40 27.38
C ALA A 2 -34.42 18.47 26.89
N SER A 3 -33.91 18.70 25.68
CA SER A 3 -32.76 17.98 25.13
C SER A 3 -31.46 18.58 25.63
N SER A 4 -30.65 17.81 26.36
CA SER A 4 -29.28 18.21 26.72
C SER A 4 -28.35 18.05 25.50
N LEU A 5 -27.67 19.13 25.11
CA LEU A 5 -26.64 19.07 24.08
C LEU A 5 -25.33 18.49 24.65
N PRO A 6 -24.59 17.64 23.91
CA PRO A 6 -23.34 17.07 24.38
C PRO A 6 -22.22 18.12 24.41
N GLN A 7 -21.45 18.13 25.50
CA GLN A 7 -20.30 19.03 25.67
C GLN A 7 -19.10 18.54 24.84
N LYS A 8 -18.53 19.45 24.05
CA LYS A 8 -17.30 19.24 23.26
C LYS A 8 -16.10 19.15 24.22
N ARG A 9 -15.37 18.02 24.20
CA ARG A 9 -14.11 17.88 24.96
C ARG A 9 -12.91 18.14 24.05
N VAL A 10 -11.98 18.97 24.53
CA VAL A 10 -10.71 19.28 23.88
C VAL A 10 -9.73 18.12 24.13
N LEU A 11 -9.11 17.61 23.06
CA LEU A 11 -8.03 16.60 23.15
C LEU A 11 -6.87 17.16 23.99
N ALA A 12 -6.46 16.43 25.01
CA ALA A 12 -5.22 16.70 25.73
C ALA A 12 -4.15 15.69 25.25
N ASP A 13 -3.11 16.20 24.58
CA ASP A 13 -1.96 15.41 24.14
C ASP A 13 -1.28 14.73 25.33
N THR A 14 -1.20 13.41 25.31
CA THR A 14 -0.60 12.62 26.39
C THR A 14 0.86 12.33 26.06
N THR A 15 1.75 13.30 26.31
CA THR A 15 3.21 13.08 26.32
C THR A 15 3.67 12.74 27.73
N ASN A 16 3.77 11.46 28.10
CA ASN A 16 4.77 10.98 29.09
C ASN A 16 4.68 9.46 29.33
N SER A 17 5.51 8.71 28.62
CA SER A 17 5.92 7.36 29.05
C SER A 17 7.37 7.10 28.64
N LYS A 18 8.29 7.90 29.20
CA LYS A 18 9.70 7.57 29.27
C LYS A 18 10.14 7.72 30.72
N GLN A 19 10.16 6.62 31.48
CA GLN A 19 11.13 6.45 32.56
C GLN A 19 11.13 5.01 33.10
N ASN A 20 12.36 4.52 33.28
CA ASN A 20 12.82 3.52 34.24
C ASN A 20 12.94 2.05 33.78
N ILE A 21 14.09 1.72 33.17
CA ILE A 21 14.64 0.36 33.13
C ILE A 21 16.00 0.42 33.85
N PRO A 22 16.22 -0.28 34.97
CA PRO A 22 17.53 -0.32 35.63
C PRO A 22 18.50 -1.30 34.96
N SER A 23 19.77 -0.91 34.95
CA SER A 23 20.93 -1.56 34.36
C SER A 23 21.33 -2.88 35.05
N THR A 24 21.86 -3.80 34.24
CA THR A 24 22.52 -5.10 34.49
C THR A 24 23.14 -5.38 35.88
N PRO A 25 23.36 -6.68 36.19
CA PRO A 25 24.71 -7.08 36.59
C PRO A 25 25.30 -8.26 35.81
N THR A 26 26.60 -8.13 35.61
CA THR A 26 27.60 -9.05 35.07
C THR A 26 27.74 -10.38 35.85
N SER A 27 27.93 -11.50 35.15
CA SER A 27 29.09 -12.40 35.31
C SER A 27 28.95 -13.67 34.46
N ALA A 28 30.11 -14.20 34.09
CA ALA A 28 30.35 -15.14 33.01
C ALA A 28 29.91 -16.58 33.28
N LYS A 29 29.50 -17.30 32.23
CA LYS A 29 30.14 -18.56 31.77
C LYS A 29 29.60 -19.00 30.41
N LYS A 30 30.53 -19.13 29.46
CA LYS A 30 30.33 -19.56 28.06
C LYS A 30 29.81 -21.01 28.02
N ARG A 31 28.81 -21.29 27.18
CA ARG A 31 28.61 -22.63 26.60
C ARG A 31 28.33 -22.52 25.10
N ARG A 32 29.29 -23.02 24.33
CA ARG A 32 29.31 -23.18 22.87
C ARG A 32 28.31 -24.29 22.47
N VAL A 33 27.50 -24.06 21.44
CA VAL A 33 26.64 -25.07 20.82
C VAL A 33 27.15 -25.29 19.39
N GLU A 34 27.58 -26.51 19.08
CA GLU A 34 27.80 -26.97 17.71
C GLU A 34 26.63 -27.88 17.28
N PRO A 35 26.27 -27.92 15.99
CA PRO A 35 25.14 -28.69 15.48
C PRO A 35 25.57 -30.09 15.01
N PRO A 36 24.61 -31.03 14.88
CA PRO A 36 24.72 -32.01 13.83
C PRO A 36 23.46 -32.13 12.96
N SER A 37 23.68 -31.85 11.67
CA SER A 37 23.33 -32.63 10.47
C SER A 37 22.05 -33.47 10.40
N SER A 38 21.19 -33.02 9.47
CA SER A 38 20.41 -33.76 8.47
C SER A 38 20.17 -35.27 8.62
N SER A 39 18.90 -35.66 8.71
CA SER A 39 18.33 -36.72 7.86
C SER A 39 16.80 -36.60 7.82
N GLN A 40 16.26 -36.63 6.59
CA GLN A 40 14.83 -36.62 6.27
C GLN A 40 14.18 -37.95 6.63
N LEU A 41 13.00 -37.96 7.26
CA LEU A 41 12.05 -39.08 7.18
C LEU A 41 10.60 -38.57 7.20
N ARG A 42 9.84 -39.05 6.21
CA ARG A 42 8.40 -38.84 5.93
C ARG A 42 7.48 -39.34 7.06
N PRO A 43 6.22 -38.87 7.11
CA PRO A 43 5.25 -39.26 8.14
C PRO A 43 4.61 -40.62 7.82
N PRO A 44 4.36 -41.50 8.81
CA PRO A 44 3.41 -42.60 8.65
C PRO A 44 1.99 -42.11 8.93
N GLY A 45 1.09 -42.48 8.03
CA GLY A 45 -0.34 -42.23 8.11
C GLY A 45 -1.04 -43.03 9.21
N SER A 46 -2.24 -42.56 9.49
CA SER A 46 -3.22 -43.06 10.44
C SER A 46 -3.59 -44.54 10.21
N GLN A 47 -3.32 -45.38 11.21
CA GLN A 47 -4.16 -46.53 11.52
C GLN A 47 -4.38 -46.56 13.03
N GLY A 48 -5.66 -46.69 13.40
CA GLY A 48 -6.15 -46.50 14.74
C GLY A 48 -5.75 -47.62 15.69
N ASP A 49 -5.42 -47.21 16.92
CA ASP A 49 -5.36 -48.08 18.08
C ASP A 49 -5.94 -47.31 19.28
N PRO A 50 -7.02 -47.77 19.94
CA PRO A 50 -7.75 -46.98 20.93
C PRO A 50 -7.10 -47.02 22.33
N ARG A 51 -5.78 -46.84 22.42
CA ARG A 51 -5.05 -46.83 23.70
C ARG A 51 -3.84 -45.88 23.70
N SER A 52 -4.09 -44.58 23.55
CA SER A 52 -3.15 -43.55 24.01
C SER A 52 -3.89 -42.23 24.25
N LYS A 53 -4.55 -42.11 25.41
CA LYS A 53 -4.84 -40.81 26.01
C LYS A 53 -3.76 -40.56 27.07
N LEU A 54 -2.55 -40.23 26.62
CA LEU A 54 -1.59 -39.54 27.48
C LEU A 54 -1.92 -38.05 27.41
N SER A 55 -2.81 -37.66 28.32
CA SER A 55 -3.14 -36.27 28.63
C SER A 55 -1.85 -35.56 29.06
N SER A 56 -1.22 -34.80 28.16
CA SER A 56 -0.19 -33.83 28.53
C SER A 56 -0.88 -32.69 29.27
N SER A 57 -1.11 -32.89 30.56
CA SER A 57 -1.57 -31.85 31.47
C SER A 57 -0.38 -30.93 31.76
N GLN A 58 0.04 -30.14 30.77
CA GLN A 58 0.95 -29.04 31.03
C GLN A 58 0.21 -28.06 31.94
N VAL A 59 0.67 -28.00 33.19
CA VAL A 59 0.21 -26.98 34.15
C VAL A 59 0.58 -25.64 33.54
N LYS A 60 -0.43 -24.81 33.26
CA LYS A 60 -0.23 -23.46 32.71
C LYS A 60 0.79 -22.72 33.58
N SER A 61 1.73 -22.05 32.93
CA SER A 61 2.72 -21.24 33.63
C SER A 61 2.02 -20.12 34.41
N VAL A 62 2.56 -19.72 35.56
CA VAL A 62 2.05 -18.58 36.36
C VAL A 62 1.92 -17.31 35.51
N PHE A 63 2.75 -17.16 34.49
CA PHE A 63 2.64 -16.08 33.52
C PHE A 63 1.39 -16.19 32.63
N GLU A 64 1.06 -17.40 32.17
CA GLU A 64 -0.11 -17.65 31.32
C GLU A 64 -1.42 -17.47 32.11
N SER A 65 -1.46 -17.89 33.37
CA SER A 65 -2.65 -17.73 34.22
C SER A 65 -2.82 -16.29 34.70
N ASP A 66 -1.77 -15.66 35.23
CA ASP A 66 -1.99 -14.43 36.00
C ASP A 66 -1.78 -13.18 35.17
N VAL A 67 -0.92 -13.24 34.16
CA VAL A 67 -0.56 -12.07 33.33
C VAL A 67 -1.33 -12.10 32.02
N LEU A 68 -1.32 -13.24 31.32
CA LEU A 68 -1.97 -13.35 30.01
C LEU A 68 -3.48 -13.34 30.11
N GLU A 69 -4.05 -14.05 31.10
CA GLU A 69 -5.49 -14.05 31.34
C GLU A 69 -5.96 -12.67 31.79
N LYS A 70 -5.21 -12.00 32.66
CA LYS A 70 -5.51 -10.63 33.11
C LYS A 70 -5.41 -9.61 31.98
N LEU A 71 -4.37 -9.69 31.13
CA LEU A 71 -4.29 -8.85 29.92
C LEU A 71 -5.46 -9.11 28.96
N SER A 72 -5.88 -10.37 28.81
CA SER A 72 -7.02 -10.72 27.94
C SER A 72 -8.35 -10.19 28.50
N GLN A 73 -8.50 -10.21 29.83
CA GLN A 73 -9.65 -9.64 30.54
C GLN A 73 -9.63 -8.12 30.44
N ASP A 74 -8.49 -7.46 30.70
CA ASP A 74 -8.33 -6.00 30.60
C ASP A 74 -8.61 -5.51 29.17
N VAL A 75 -8.18 -6.24 28.13
CA VAL A 75 -8.50 -5.91 26.72
C VAL A 75 -9.97 -6.14 26.40
N SER A 76 -10.60 -7.17 26.97
CA SER A 76 -12.03 -7.45 26.78
C SER A 76 -12.90 -6.44 27.51
N GLU A 77 -12.49 -6.02 28.71
CA GLU A 77 -13.10 -4.93 29.47
C GLU A 77 -12.85 -3.58 28.83
N LEU A 78 -11.66 -3.31 28.28
CA LEU A 78 -11.44 -2.11 27.48
C LEU A 78 -12.30 -2.14 26.23
N LYS A 79 -12.48 -3.27 25.54
CA LYS A 79 -13.40 -3.36 24.40
C LYS A 79 -14.86 -3.15 24.77
N SER A 80 -15.29 -3.60 25.96
CA SER A 80 -16.68 -3.43 26.42
C SER A 80 -16.95 -2.06 27.03
N HIS A 81 -15.93 -1.44 27.66
CA HIS A 81 -15.98 -0.10 28.26
C HIS A 81 -15.34 0.99 27.39
N ASN A 82 -14.89 0.69 26.16
CA ASN A 82 -14.40 1.73 25.26
C ASN A 82 -15.56 2.67 24.97
N ALA A 83 -15.50 3.85 25.56
CA ALA A 83 -16.49 4.90 25.38
C ALA A 83 -16.37 5.57 24.01
N GLU A 84 -15.37 5.22 23.19
CA GLU A 84 -15.33 5.51 21.75
C GLU A 84 -16.39 4.67 21.02
N LYS A 85 -17.66 4.99 21.29
CA LYS A 85 -18.75 4.75 20.36
C LYS A 85 -18.78 5.91 19.37
N ASP A 86 -17.70 6.15 18.63
CA ASP A 86 -17.62 7.34 17.77
C ASP A 86 -18.53 7.27 16.53
N GLN A 87 -19.25 6.16 16.31
CA GLN A 87 -20.22 6.04 15.24
C GLN A 87 -21.48 5.27 15.67
N VAL A 88 -22.31 5.85 16.54
CA VAL A 88 -23.63 5.25 16.90
C VAL A 88 -24.67 5.45 15.80
N TRP A 89 -24.51 6.47 14.96
CA TRP A 89 -25.48 6.83 13.92
C TRP A 89 -25.01 6.36 12.55
N GLU A 90 -25.82 5.51 11.94
CA GLU A 90 -25.67 5.11 10.55
C GLU A 90 -26.04 6.26 9.61
N ARG A 91 -25.47 6.22 8.41
CA ARG A 91 -25.88 7.11 7.33
C ARG A 91 -27.25 6.71 6.79
N PRO A 92 -27.98 7.63 6.13
CA PRO A 92 -29.21 7.27 5.44
C PRO A 92 -29.00 6.11 4.45
N PRO A 93 -30.00 5.23 4.26
CA PRO A 93 -29.93 4.16 3.28
C PRO A 93 -29.96 4.73 1.85
N LEU A 94 -29.43 3.95 0.89
CA LEU A 94 -29.45 4.31 -0.52
C LEU A 94 -30.83 4.06 -1.14
N ASP A 95 -31.51 5.13 -1.56
CA ASP A 95 -32.84 5.05 -2.18
C ASP A 95 -32.79 4.61 -3.65
N GLY A 96 -33.18 3.37 -3.94
CA GLY A 96 -33.64 2.94 -5.28
C GLY A 96 -32.71 3.22 -6.47
N PHE A 97 -31.41 3.38 -6.23
CA PHE A 97 -30.43 3.78 -7.23
C PHE A 97 -30.27 2.70 -8.32
N VAL A 98 -30.50 3.09 -9.56
CA VAL A 98 -30.35 2.24 -10.74
C VAL A 98 -29.19 2.74 -11.60
N PRO A 99 -28.06 2.01 -11.68
CA PRO A 99 -26.84 2.48 -12.36
C PRO A 99 -27.01 2.85 -13.85
N SER A 100 -27.97 2.24 -14.55
CA SER A 100 -28.23 2.50 -15.97
C SER A 100 -29.11 3.72 -16.23
N ARG A 101 -29.80 4.25 -15.21
CA ARG A 101 -30.76 5.36 -15.32
C ARG A 101 -30.28 6.59 -14.57
N ASP A 102 -29.76 6.38 -13.36
CA ASP A 102 -29.49 7.44 -12.41
C ASP A 102 -28.04 7.90 -12.51
N SER A 103 -27.83 9.22 -12.51
CA SER A 103 -26.49 9.80 -12.47
C SER A 103 -25.95 9.82 -11.04
N LEU A 104 -24.68 9.48 -10.86
CA LEU A 104 -23.99 9.59 -9.58
C LEU A 104 -23.29 10.94 -9.46
N CYS A 105 -23.84 11.84 -8.65
CA CYS A 105 -23.22 13.13 -8.32
C CYS A 105 -22.80 13.14 -6.85
N PHE A 106 -21.52 13.40 -6.59
CA PHE A 106 -20.96 13.42 -5.24
C PHE A 106 -19.75 14.35 -5.18
N GLN A 107 -19.45 14.84 -3.97
CA GLN A 107 -18.24 15.60 -3.71
C GLN A 107 -17.14 14.64 -3.25
N SER A 108 -16.04 14.58 -4.00
CA SER A 108 -14.83 13.86 -3.58
C SER A 108 -14.13 14.63 -2.44
N ILE A 109 -13.72 13.91 -1.40
CA ILE A 109 -13.01 14.45 -0.24
C ILE A 109 -11.60 13.88 -0.09
N ASP A 110 -11.38 12.67 -0.60
CA ASP A 110 -10.09 11.99 -0.51
C ASP A 110 -9.86 11.12 -1.75
N ALA A 111 -8.60 10.82 -2.03
CA ALA A 111 -8.17 10.00 -3.16
C ALA A 111 -6.99 9.11 -2.76
N GLU A 112 -7.08 7.83 -3.05
CA GLU A 112 -5.98 6.88 -2.88
C GLU A 112 -5.65 6.16 -4.19
N GLU A 113 -4.38 5.88 -4.43
CA GLU A 113 -3.98 4.90 -5.44
C GLU A 113 -4.15 3.50 -4.87
N GLY A 114 -4.73 2.61 -5.66
CA GLY A 114 -4.99 1.24 -5.25
C GLY A 114 -5.04 0.28 -6.42
N TYR A 115 -5.46 -0.94 -6.11
CA TYR A 115 -5.61 -2.02 -7.08
C TYR A 115 -6.99 -2.62 -6.96
N LEU A 116 -7.66 -2.80 -8.10
CA LEU A 116 -8.90 -3.56 -8.17
C LEU A 116 -8.59 -5.05 -8.24
N SER A 117 -9.59 -5.89 -8.02
CA SER A 117 -9.51 -7.34 -8.23
C SER A 117 -8.88 -7.66 -9.60
N GLY A 118 -7.86 -8.52 -9.58
CA GLY A 118 -7.07 -8.86 -10.76
C GLY A 118 -5.83 -7.97 -10.98
N GLY A 119 -5.42 -7.17 -9.99
CA GLY A 119 -4.15 -6.42 -10.05
C GLY A 119 -4.18 -5.20 -10.98
N ARG A 120 -5.37 -4.76 -11.40
CA ARG A 120 -5.51 -3.57 -12.25
C ARG A 120 -5.35 -2.30 -11.42
N PRO A 121 -4.45 -1.37 -11.81
CA PRO A 121 -4.27 -0.12 -11.09
C PRO A 121 -5.56 0.72 -11.17
N THR A 122 -5.90 1.38 -10.07
CA THR A 122 -7.09 2.23 -9.97
C THR A 122 -6.83 3.41 -9.05
N VAL A 123 -7.44 4.55 -9.36
CA VAL A 123 -7.54 5.66 -8.41
C VAL A 123 -8.90 5.55 -7.75
N LYS A 124 -8.91 5.39 -6.43
CA LYS A 124 -10.13 5.35 -5.63
C LYS A 124 -10.42 6.75 -5.13
N LEU A 125 -11.61 7.24 -5.44
CA LEU A 125 -12.11 8.50 -4.93
C LEU A 125 -13.15 8.22 -3.85
N PHE A 126 -12.98 8.85 -2.69
CA PHE A 126 -13.92 8.78 -1.59
C PHE A 126 -14.67 10.08 -1.49
N GLY A 127 -15.96 10.01 -1.18
CA GLY A 127 -16.77 11.20 -1.08
C GLY A 127 -18.17 10.97 -0.56
N VAL A 128 -18.98 12.03 -0.66
CA VAL A 128 -20.36 12.03 -0.18
C VAL A 128 -21.30 12.65 -1.23
N THR A 129 -22.47 12.05 -1.39
CA THR A 129 -23.56 12.64 -2.18
C THR A 129 -24.23 13.78 -1.41
N GLU A 130 -25.01 14.62 -2.11
CA GLU A 130 -25.84 15.66 -1.49
C GLU A 130 -26.79 15.10 -0.42
N LYS A 131 -27.27 13.85 -0.61
CA LYS A 131 -28.15 13.14 0.33
C LYS A 131 -27.41 12.51 1.53
N GLY A 132 -26.10 12.68 1.63
CA GLY A 132 -25.29 12.17 2.75
C GLY A 132 -24.83 10.71 2.62
N ASN A 133 -25.07 10.05 1.48
CA ASN A 133 -24.54 8.71 1.20
C ASN A 133 -23.04 8.76 0.95
N SER A 134 -22.28 7.85 1.56
CA SER A 134 -20.86 7.67 1.25
C SER A 134 -20.68 6.99 -0.10
N VAL A 135 -19.68 7.43 -0.86
CA VAL A 135 -19.33 6.92 -2.18
C VAL A 135 -17.86 6.53 -2.22
N MET A 136 -17.58 5.35 -2.79
CA MET A 136 -16.26 4.95 -3.25
C MET A 136 -16.33 4.72 -4.75
N LEU A 137 -15.61 5.52 -5.53
CA LEU A 137 -15.54 5.43 -6.98
C LEU A 137 -14.18 4.89 -7.39
N HIS A 138 -14.17 3.77 -8.12
CA HIS A 138 -12.97 3.22 -8.76
C HIS A 138 -12.80 3.83 -10.15
N VAL A 139 -11.83 4.74 -10.32
CA VAL A 139 -11.40 5.24 -11.62
C VAL A 139 -10.36 4.27 -12.17
N THR A 140 -10.62 3.72 -13.36
CA THR A 140 -9.79 2.70 -13.99
C THR A 140 -9.27 3.20 -15.34
N ASP A 141 -8.34 2.45 -15.95
CA ASP A 141 -7.76 2.72 -17.28
C ASP A 141 -6.96 4.03 -17.42
N PHE A 142 -6.64 4.68 -16.29
CA PHE A 142 -5.60 5.69 -16.25
C PHE A 142 -4.22 5.03 -16.19
N LYS A 143 -3.31 5.47 -17.05
CA LYS A 143 -1.93 4.99 -17.11
C LYS A 143 -0.98 6.13 -16.76
N HIS A 144 -0.11 5.90 -15.79
CA HIS A 144 0.93 6.87 -15.42
C HIS A 144 1.91 7.07 -16.57
N TYR A 145 2.40 8.29 -16.69
CA TYR A 145 3.35 8.65 -17.73
C TYR A 145 4.38 9.64 -17.19
N LEU A 146 5.52 9.71 -17.87
CA LEU A 146 6.56 10.69 -17.64
C LEU A 146 7.06 11.26 -18.96
N PHE A 147 7.61 12.46 -18.90
CA PHE A 147 8.21 13.14 -20.05
C PHE A 147 9.71 13.26 -19.86
N VAL A 148 10.45 13.02 -20.94
CA VAL A 148 11.91 13.22 -21.00
C VAL A 148 12.19 14.09 -22.21
N ALA A 149 13.15 15.01 -22.12
CA ALA A 149 13.58 15.76 -23.30
C ALA A 149 14.11 14.80 -24.36
N ALA A 150 13.69 14.95 -25.62
CA ALA A 150 14.14 14.09 -26.69
C ALA A 150 15.55 14.49 -27.14
N PRO A 151 16.48 13.53 -27.32
CA PRO A 151 17.75 13.79 -27.99
C PRO A 151 17.54 14.36 -29.40
N VAL A 152 18.50 15.16 -29.88
CA VAL A 152 18.41 15.86 -31.18
C VAL A 152 18.17 14.89 -32.35
N SER A 153 18.70 13.68 -32.28
CA SER A 153 18.58 12.65 -33.31
C SER A 153 17.39 11.68 -33.13
N PHE A 154 16.61 11.79 -32.06
CA PHE A 154 15.52 10.86 -31.77
C PHE A 154 14.33 11.09 -32.70
N GLN A 155 13.93 10.06 -33.45
CA GLN A 155 12.83 10.14 -34.42
C GLN A 155 11.60 9.36 -33.95
N PRO A 156 10.40 9.65 -34.47
CA PRO A 156 9.20 8.85 -34.19
C PRO A 156 9.37 7.36 -34.52
N SER A 157 10.18 7.02 -35.53
CA SER A 157 10.50 5.63 -35.90
C SER A 157 11.30 4.88 -34.83
N ASP A 158 11.95 5.60 -33.93
CA ASP A 158 12.76 5.02 -32.84
C ASP A 158 11.91 4.67 -31.61
N CYS A 159 10.65 5.12 -31.53
CA CYS A 159 9.80 4.92 -30.36
C CYS A 159 9.59 3.44 -30.00
N ASP A 160 9.31 2.58 -30.98
CA ASP A 160 9.09 1.15 -30.73
C ASP A 160 10.38 0.45 -30.27
N ALA A 161 11.52 0.82 -30.86
CA ALA A 161 12.82 0.28 -30.48
C ALA A 161 13.25 0.75 -29.08
N TYR A 162 12.98 2.02 -28.75
CA TYR A 162 13.25 2.57 -27.43
C TYR A 162 12.33 1.96 -26.37
N MET A 163 11.06 1.70 -26.68
CA MET A 163 10.14 0.98 -25.79
C MET A 163 10.67 -0.41 -25.43
N ALA A 164 11.07 -1.21 -26.43
CA ALA A 164 11.64 -2.53 -26.20
C ALA A 164 12.94 -2.49 -25.40
N PHE A 165 13.78 -1.47 -25.64
CA PHE A 165 14.99 -1.25 -24.86
C PHE A 165 14.68 -0.92 -23.39
N LEU A 166 13.71 -0.02 -23.13
CA LEU A 166 13.31 0.31 -21.75
C LEU A 166 12.77 -0.91 -21.01
N ASP A 167 11.95 -1.75 -21.66
CA ASP A 167 11.50 -3.01 -21.07
C ASP A 167 12.66 -3.93 -20.67
N SER A 168 13.74 -3.95 -21.47
CA SER A 168 14.93 -4.75 -21.16
C SER A 168 15.77 -4.20 -20.00
N VAL A 169 15.90 -2.87 -19.88
CA VAL A 169 16.69 -2.21 -18.82
C VAL A 169 15.99 -2.33 -17.47
N VAL A 170 14.66 -2.21 -17.46
CA VAL A 170 13.88 -2.21 -16.21
C VAL A 170 13.69 -3.63 -15.67
N GLU A 171 14.21 -4.67 -16.34
CA GLU A 171 14.18 -6.08 -15.93
C GLU A 171 12.82 -6.47 -15.32
N CYS A 172 11.76 -6.38 -16.13
CA CYS A 172 10.42 -6.80 -15.73
C CYS A 172 10.07 -8.14 -16.36
N ASP A 173 9.47 -9.05 -15.57
CA ASP A 173 8.98 -10.34 -16.06
C ASP A 173 7.90 -10.18 -17.14
N GLU A 174 7.14 -9.09 -17.09
CA GLU A 174 6.11 -8.71 -18.06
C GLU A 174 6.41 -7.31 -18.62
N PRO A 175 6.00 -6.99 -19.87
CA PRO A 175 6.36 -5.71 -20.48
C PRO A 175 5.76 -4.56 -19.66
N CYS A 176 6.61 -3.66 -19.16
CA CYS A 176 6.27 -2.61 -18.22
C CYS A 176 5.85 -1.31 -18.89
N ILE A 177 6.37 -1.04 -20.08
CA ILE A 177 6.03 0.13 -20.87
C ILE A 177 4.77 -0.17 -21.71
N HIS A 178 3.82 0.77 -21.70
CA HIS A 178 2.62 0.69 -22.52
C HIS A 178 2.84 1.30 -23.91
N SER A 179 3.48 2.47 -23.96
CA SER A 179 3.75 3.17 -25.22
C SER A 179 4.81 4.26 -25.01
N VAL A 180 5.59 4.52 -26.05
CA VAL A 180 6.53 5.64 -26.15
C VAL A 180 6.08 6.50 -27.32
N ASN A 181 5.96 7.82 -27.14
CA ASN A 181 5.56 8.73 -28.20
C ASN A 181 6.42 9.99 -28.19
N LEU A 182 6.85 10.46 -29.36
CA LEU A 182 7.45 11.78 -29.51
C LEU A 182 6.36 12.85 -29.55
N VAL A 183 6.46 13.87 -28.70
CA VAL A 183 5.48 14.96 -28.58
C VAL A 183 6.17 16.31 -28.41
N MET A 184 5.53 17.39 -28.88
CA MET A 184 6.04 18.75 -28.69
C MET A 184 5.48 19.35 -27.39
N ARG A 185 6.35 19.89 -26.53
CA ARG A 185 6.00 20.50 -25.24
C ARG A 185 6.86 21.73 -24.95
N ILE A 186 6.41 22.58 -24.04
CA ILE A 186 7.13 23.76 -23.58
C ILE A 186 7.57 23.49 -22.14
N ASP A 187 8.83 23.81 -21.85
CA ASP A 187 9.36 23.73 -20.49
C ASP A 187 8.80 24.89 -19.64
N ILE A 188 8.50 24.61 -18.37
CA ILE A 188 7.95 25.62 -17.45
C ILE A 188 9.04 26.53 -16.86
N TYR A 189 10.30 26.09 -16.89
CA TYR A 189 11.42 26.82 -16.33
C TYR A 189 11.89 27.90 -17.31
N GLU A 190 11.80 29.15 -16.86
CA GLU A 190 12.08 30.36 -17.63
C GLU A 190 11.16 30.58 -18.83
N TYR A 191 10.91 31.85 -19.16
CA TYR A 191 10.22 32.19 -20.38
C TYR A 191 11.21 32.27 -21.54
N ARG A 192 11.17 31.28 -22.43
CA ARG A 192 11.97 31.22 -23.67
C ARG A 192 11.15 31.55 -24.93
N GLY A 193 9.95 32.09 -24.75
CA GLY A 193 8.94 32.25 -25.80
C GLY A 193 8.01 31.05 -25.92
N ASN A 194 7.09 31.08 -26.88
CA ASN A 194 6.18 29.97 -27.19
C ASN A 194 6.85 28.94 -28.11
N ILE A 195 8.08 28.55 -27.78
CA ILE A 195 8.86 27.60 -28.58
C ILE A 195 8.67 26.21 -27.98
N GLU A 196 8.02 25.33 -28.74
CA GLU A 196 7.89 23.93 -28.36
C GLU A 196 9.19 23.17 -28.67
N SER A 197 9.59 22.30 -27.75
CA SER A 197 10.72 21.38 -27.91
C SER A 197 10.21 19.94 -27.94
N PRO A 198 10.95 19.02 -28.57
CA PRO A 198 10.56 17.62 -28.63
C PRO A 198 10.80 16.93 -27.26
N TYR A 199 9.80 16.20 -26.79
CA TYR A 199 9.81 15.37 -25.59
C TYR A 199 9.31 13.97 -25.91
N ILE A 200 9.86 12.98 -25.21
CA ILE A 200 9.42 11.60 -25.25
C ILE A 200 8.42 11.40 -24.11
N LYS A 201 7.18 11.06 -24.45
CA LYS A 201 6.13 10.64 -23.51
C LYS A 201 6.20 9.12 -23.34
N ILE A 202 6.65 8.68 -22.17
CA ILE A 202 6.70 7.26 -21.80
C ILE A 202 5.47 6.97 -20.93
N THR A 203 4.60 6.07 -21.38
CA THR A 203 3.40 5.64 -20.65
C THR A 203 3.63 4.24 -20.11
N LEU A 204 3.29 4.02 -18.84
CA LEU A 204 3.57 2.80 -18.09
C LEU A 204 2.30 1.95 -17.93
N LYS A 205 2.46 0.64 -17.78
CA LYS A 205 1.34 -0.27 -17.47
C LYS A 205 1.03 -0.31 -15.98
N ASP A 206 2.05 -0.29 -15.12
CA ASP A 206 1.90 -0.29 -13.66
C ASP A 206 2.56 0.97 -13.05
N PRO A 207 1.83 1.77 -12.25
CA PRO A 207 2.39 2.91 -11.53
C PRO A 207 3.61 2.59 -10.66
N ARG A 208 3.71 1.38 -10.09
CA ARG A 208 4.84 1.00 -9.22
C ARG A 208 6.18 1.10 -9.91
N LEU A 209 6.20 0.92 -11.23
CA LEU A 209 7.41 0.91 -12.03
C LEU A 209 7.88 2.32 -12.40
N ALA A 210 7.05 3.36 -12.16
CA ALA A 210 7.38 4.74 -12.51
C ALA A 210 8.67 5.24 -11.84
N ALA A 211 8.88 4.88 -10.57
CA ALA A 211 10.10 5.24 -9.86
C ALA A 211 11.33 4.53 -10.46
N LYS A 212 11.21 3.22 -10.77
CA LYS A 212 12.31 2.44 -11.35
C LYS A 212 12.70 2.96 -12.75
N VAL A 213 11.72 3.22 -13.61
CA VAL A 213 11.95 3.78 -14.95
C VAL A 213 12.59 5.17 -14.87
N ARG A 214 12.08 6.04 -13.99
CA ARG A 214 12.69 7.35 -13.75
C ARG A 214 14.15 7.21 -13.31
N SER A 215 14.43 6.37 -12.32
CA SER A 215 15.79 6.18 -11.81
C SER A 215 16.74 5.64 -12.88
N ALA A 216 16.30 4.72 -13.74
CA ALA A 216 17.11 4.21 -14.85
C ALA A 216 17.45 5.29 -15.89
N ILE A 217 16.54 6.26 -16.11
CA ILE A 217 16.78 7.41 -17.00
C ILE A 217 17.75 8.39 -16.34
N GLU A 218 17.54 8.73 -15.08
CA GLU A 218 18.38 9.68 -14.34
C GLU A 218 19.81 9.14 -14.08
N SER A 219 19.98 7.82 -13.94
CA SER A 219 21.29 7.18 -13.75
C SER A 219 22.07 6.97 -15.06
N GLY A 220 21.43 7.16 -16.22
CA GLY A 220 22.02 6.91 -17.54
C GLY A 220 21.96 5.45 -18.02
N GLU A 221 21.40 4.53 -17.23
CA GLU A 221 21.21 3.12 -17.65
C GLU A 221 20.26 3.01 -18.85
N ALA A 222 19.29 3.91 -18.96
CA ALA A 222 18.37 3.99 -20.08
C ALA A 222 18.90 4.83 -21.27
N ASN A 223 20.22 4.97 -21.41
CA ASN A 223 20.83 5.69 -22.53
C ASN A 223 20.87 4.83 -23.80
N TRP A 224 19.78 4.87 -24.56
CA TRP A 224 19.69 4.13 -25.80
C TRP A 224 20.59 4.73 -26.88
N LYS A 225 21.50 3.91 -27.44
CA LYS A 225 22.46 4.30 -28.49
C LYS A 225 23.35 5.49 -28.10
N ASP A 226 23.59 5.71 -26.80
CA ASP A 226 24.35 6.86 -26.30
C ASP A 226 23.81 8.22 -26.80
N MET A 227 22.48 8.30 -27.00
CA MET A 227 21.81 9.50 -27.51
C MET A 227 21.60 10.57 -26.44
N PHE A 228 21.48 10.16 -25.18
CA PHE A 228 21.32 11.07 -24.06
C PHE A 228 22.69 11.53 -23.55
N PRO A 229 22.84 12.83 -23.19
CA PRO A 229 24.10 13.41 -22.73
C PRO A 229 24.53 12.91 -21.34
#